data_AF-A0A353RLD7-F1
#
_entry.id   AF-A0A353RLD7-F1
#
_cell.length_a   1.000
_cell.length_b   1.000
_cell.length_c   1.000
_cell.angle_alpha   90.00
_cell.angle_beta   90.00
_cell.angle_gamma   90.00
#
_symmetry.space_group_name_H-M   'P 1'
#
loop_
_entity.id
_entity.type
_entity.pdbx_description
1 polymer ?
#
loop_
_entity_poly.entity_id
_entity_poly.type
_entity_poly.pdbx_seq_one_letter_code
_entity_poly.pdbx_strand_id
1 'polypeptide(L)'
;PDWYRGIEYLQDLQSGDTYQEDLYVPGYFEMSIAKGEVIIFSAGDILVDTANLAHEFDLEIYSRTPRSNFYNCLKNSSHQFYYIPNKGEHYLLAGYPWFKVRARDQFISLPGCTLAVDKVQDFEKTMDTAIPHLRNFMTDKPSKSFIKQIEDPDVLLWVVWALQQYRKEQKNTFVEKYSDFLFEIIDYIIAGKH
;
A
#
# COMPACT_ATOMS: atom_id res chain seq x y z
N PRO A 1 -5.80 -3.91 35.12
CA PRO A 1 -5.85 -4.57 33.80
C PRO A 1 -7.10 -5.42 33.74
N ASP A 2 -7.90 -5.25 32.70
CA ASP A 2 -9.12 -6.00 32.49
C ASP A 2 -8.99 -6.89 31.27
N TRP A 3 -9.73 -7.99 31.26
CA TRP A 3 -9.78 -8.90 30.13
C TRP A 3 -11.24 -9.13 29.79
N TYR A 4 -11.71 -8.45 28.75
CA TYR A 4 -13.08 -8.59 28.26
C TYR A 4 -13.12 -9.78 27.31
N ARG A 5 -13.95 -10.77 27.64
CA ARG A 5 -14.05 -12.02 26.88
C ARG A 5 -15.27 -12.03 25.98
N GLY A 6 -15.12 -12.63 24.81
CA GLY A 6 -16.23 -12.90 23.90
C GLY A 6 -16.92 -11.63 23.41
N ILE A 7 -16.15 -10.60 23.05
CA ILE A 7 -16.69 -9.44 22.35
C ILE A 7 -17.08 -9.88 20.95
N GLU A 8 -18.30 -9.53 20.53
CA GLU A 8 -18.87 -9.91 19.23
C GLU A 8 -19.09 -8.70 18.32
N TYR A 9 -18.55 -8.80 17.10
CA TYR A 9 -18.75 -7.82 16.03
C TYR A 9 -19.81 -8.33 15.06
N LEU A 10 -21.06 -7.93 15.28
CA LEU A 10 -22.21 -8.40 14.48
C LEU A 10 -22.06 -8.12 12.97
N GLN A 11 -21.36 -7.05 12.60
CA GLN A 11 -21.12 -6.70 11.19
C GLN A 11 -20.12 -7.66 10.52
N ASP A 12 -19.11 -8.10 11.25
CA ASP A 12 -18.10 -9.05 10.77
C ASP A 12 -18.71 -10.45 10.68
N LEU A 13 -19.57 -10.83 11.64
CA LEU A 13 -20.36 -12.05 11.59
C LEU A 13 -21.22 -12.12 10.32
N GLN A 14 -21.90 -11.02 9.97
CA GLN A 14 -22.70 -10.94 8.74
C GLN A 14 -21.86 -11.03 7.47
N SER A 15 -20.61 -10.56 7.52
CA SER A 15 -19.65 -10.63 6.41
C SER A 15 -18.97 -12.00 6.31
N GLY A 16 -19.17 -12.88 7.29
CA GLY A 16 -18.54 -14.20 7.37
C GLY A 16 -17.08 -14.16 7.85
N ASP A 17 -16.67 -13.05 8.47
CA ASP A 17 -15.32 -12.84 9.00
C ASP A 17 -15.20 -13.27 10.47
N THR A 18 -13.96 -13.24 11.00
CA THR A 18 -13.69 -13.46 12.43
C THR A 18 -14.38 -12.37 13.25
N TYR A 19 -15.41 -12.75 14.01
CA TYR A 19 -16.31 -11.81 14.69
C TYR A 19 -16.20 -11.83 16.21
N GLN A 20 -15.47 -12.80 16.78
CA GLN A 20 -15.27 -12.94 18.22
C GLN A 20 -13.82 -12.66 18.57
N GLU A 21 -13.59 -11.81 19.57
CA GLU A 21 -12.28 -11.63 20.15
C GLU A 21 -12.31 -11.38 21.67
N ASP A 22 -11.15 -11.60 22.29
CA ASP A 22 -10.89 -11.26 23.67
C ASP A 22 -10.01 -10.00 23.70
N LEU A 23 -10.47 -8.94 24.36
CA LEU A 23 -9.74 -7.67 24.45
C LEU A 23 -9.04 -7.54 25.80
N TYR A 24 -7.71 -7.54 25.76
CA TYR A 24 -6.89 -7.17 26.89
C TYR A 24 -6.80 -5.65 27.02
N VAL A 25 -7.20 -5.12 28.18
CA VAL A 25 -7.08 -3.71 28.53
C VAL A 25 -5.98 -3.58 29.59
N PRO A 26 -4.76 -3.16 29.20
CA PRO A 26 -3.64 -3.06 30.14
C PRO A 26 -3.90 -2.05 31.26
N GLY A 27 -4.68 -1.01 31.00
CA GLY A 27 -5.09 0.01 31.96
C GLY A 27 -5.59 1.28 31.27
N TYR A 28 -5.75 2.35 32.05
CA TYR A 28 -6.09 3.70 31.56
C TYR A 28 -5.13 4.73 32.14
N PHE A 29 -4.89 5.79 31.38
CA PHE A 29 -4.26 7.01 31.87
C PHE A 29 -5.34 8.08 31.96
N GLU A 30 -5.45 8.72 33.12
CA GLU A 30 -6.38 9.82 33.34
C GLU A 30 -5.61 11.03 33.84
N MET A 31 -5.84 12.18 33.21
CA MET A 31 -5.31 13.46 33.65
C MET A 31 -6.26 14.59 33.29
N SER A 32 -6.22 15.67 34.07
CA SER A 32 -6.97 16.89 33.75
C SER A 32 -6.34 17.62 32.55
N ILE A 33 -7.17 18.28 31.74
CA ILE A 33 -6.72 19.11 30.62
C ILE A 33 -7.47 20.45 30.61
N ALA A 34 -6.76 21.55 30.39
CA ALA A 34 -7.32 22.89 30.25
C ALA A 34 -7.52 23.29 28.77
N LYS A 35 -8.39 24.28 28.52
CA LYS A 35 -8.61 24.81 27.16
C LYS A 35 -7.30 25.42 26.62
N GLY A 36 -6.82 24.88 25.50
CA GLY A 36 -5.58 25.33 24.84
C GLY A 36 -4.32 24.66 25.36
N GLU A 37 -4.43 23.74 26.34
CA GLU A 37 -3.33 22.90 26.77
C GLU A 37 -3.00 21.85 25.71
N VAL A 38 -1.70 21.61 25.48
CA VAL A 38 -1.20 20.60 24.56
C VAL A 38 -0.60 19.47 25.37
N ILE A 39 -1.14 18.26 25.17
CA ILE A 39 -0.61 17.04 25.78
C ILE A 39 0.08 16.24 24.68
N ILE A 40 1.36 15.92 24.89
CA ILE A 40 2.15 15.07 24.01
C ILE A 40 2.34 13.73 24.70
N PHE A 41 1.75 12.68 24.12
CA PHE A 41 1.90 11.32 24.61
C PHE A 41 2.99 10.61 23.80
N SER A 42 4.04 10.16 24.49
CA SER A 42 5.12 9.35 23.91
C SER A 42 5.18 8.01 24.62
N ALA A 43 5.21 6.93 23.84
CA ALA A 43 5.31 5.56 24.33
C ALA A 43 6.44 4.85 23.57
N GLY A 44 7.37 4.27 24.31
CA GLY A 44 8.53 3.55 23.77
C GLY A 44 9.14 2.64 24.83
N ASP A 45 10.05 1.78 24.41
CA ASP A 45 10.83 0.88 25.25
C ASP A 45 12.14 1.51 25.76
N ILE A 46 12.43 2.73 25.33
CA ILE A 46 13.63 3.50 25.67
C ILE A 46 13.21 4.83 26.30
N LEU A 47 13.95 5.23 27.35
CA LEU A 47 13.77 6.54 27.97
C LEU A 47 14.23 7.65 27.01
N VAL A 48 13.38 8.66 26.85
CA VAL A 48 13.65 9.84 26.01
C VAL A 48 13.61 11.10 26.84
N ASP A 49 14.38 12.11 26.43
CA ASP A 49 14.35 13.42 27.08
C ASP A 49 13.04 14.14 26.75
N THR A 50 12.16 14.24 27.76
CA THR A 50 10.85 14.87 27.63
C THR A 50 10.91 16.33 27.19
N ALA A 51 12.03 17.03 27.41
CA ALA A 51 12.20 18.43 27.00
C ALA A 51 12.18 18.59 25.47
N ASN A 52 12.53 17.55 24.71
CA ASN A 52 12.61 17.60 23.26
C ASN A 52 11.34 17.10 22.55
N LEU A 53 10.41 16.45 23.28
CA LEU A 53 9.23 15.82 22.68
C LEU A 53 8.35 16.81 21.90
N ALA A 54 8.20 18.04 22.38
CA ALA A 54 7.45 19.07 21.66
C ALA A 54 8.11 19.44 20.34
N HIS A 55 9.43 19.62 20.35
CA HIS A 55 10.19 19.93 19.15
C HIS A 55 10.13 18.77 18.13
N GLU A 56 10.32 17.54 18.59
CA GLU A 56 10.24 16.34 17.75
C GLU A 56 8.85 16.15 17.16
N PHE A 57 7.79 16.36 17.95
CA PHE A 57 6.42 16.28 17.50
C PHE A 57 6.12 17.33 16.42
N ASP A 58 6.55 18.58 16.62
CA ASP A 58 6.38 19.64 15.63
C ASP A 58 7.15 19.33 14.34
N LEU A 59 8.40 18.88 14.44
CA LEU A 59 9.20 18.46 13.29
C LEU A 59 8.50 17.34 12.49
N GLU A 60 7.93 16.35 13.17
CA GLU A 60 7.16 15.27 12.55
C GLU A 60 5.87 15.76 11.90
N ILE A 61 5.20 16.77 12.46
CA ILE A 61 4.05 17.39 11.82
C ILE A 61 4.47 18.11 10.54
N TYR A 62 5.55 18.91 10.60
CA TYR A 62 6.03 19.69 9.46
C TYR A 62 6.55 18.83 8.31
N SER A 63 7.10 17.64 8.61
CA SER A 63 7.60 16.71 7.60
C SER A 63 6.48 15.98 6.85
N ARG A 64 5.27 15.93 7.42
CA ARG A 64 4.13 15.17 6.88
C ARG A 64 3.26 16.01 5.95
N THR A 65 2.61 15.32 5.01
CA THR A 65 1.56 15.95 4.20
C THR A 65 0.36 16.26 5.10
N PRO A 66 -0.04 17.54 5.28
CA PRO A 66 -1.08 17.91 6.22
C PRO A 66 -2.45 17.45 5.73
N ARG A 67 -3.31 16.91 6.61
CA ARG A 67 -4.69 16.50 6.29
C ARG A 67 -5.64 17.70 6.19
N SER A 68 -5.28 18.68 5.37
CA SER A 68 -5.95 19.98 5.28
C SER A 68 -6.91 20.11 4.09
N ASN A 69 -6.81 19.22 3.10
CA ASN A 69 -7.69 19.23 1.93
C ASN A 69 -7.85 17.82 1.34
N PHE A 70 -8.81 17.68 0.41
CA PHE A 70 -9.16 16.41 -0.22
C PHE A 70 -7.96 15.73 -0.90
N TYR A 71 -7.18 16.47 -1.68
CA TYR A 71 -5.99 15.93 -2.34
C TYR A 71 -4.96 15.39 -1.35
N ASN A 72 -4.66 16.15 -0.30
CA ASN A 72 -3.72 15.72 0.73
C ASN A 72 -4.22 14.51 1.51
N CYS A 73 -5.53 14.40 1.75
CA CYS A 73 -6.12 13.21 2.36
C CYS A 73 -5.91 11.98 1.45
N LEU A 74 -6.19 12.09 0.15
CA LEU A 74 -5.96 11.01 -0.81
C LEU A 74 -4.48 10.64 -0.94
N LYS A 75 -3.57 11.62 -1.00
CA LYS A 75 -2.12 11.41 -1.03
C LYS A 75 -1.63 10.67 0.23
N ASN A 76 -2.16 11.03 1.39
CA ASN A 76 -1.85 10.32 2.61
C ASN A 76 -2.41 8.88 2.60
N SER A 77 -3.62 8.68 2.07
CA SER A 77 -4.21 7.35 1.94
C SER A 77 -3.42 6.46 0.99
N SER A 78 -2.96 6.97 -0.16
CA SER A 78 -2.19 6.16 -1.11
C SER A 78 -0.90 5.61 -0.52
N HIS A 79 -0.22 6.41 0.32
CA HIS A 79 1.00 5.99 0.99
C HIS A 79 0.81 4.81 1.95
N GLN A 80 -0.38 4.64 2.53
CA GLN A 80 -0.64 3.57 3.50
C GLN A 80 -0.52 2.19 2.86
N PHE A 81 -0.87 2.07 1.58
CA PHE A 81 -0.91 0.77 0.89
C PHE A 81 0.44 0.27 0.42
N TYR A 82 1.51 1.06 0.56
CA TYR A 82 2.84 0.66 0.11
C TYR A 82 3.40 -0.45 1.01
N TYR A 83 3.84 -1.54 0.38
CA TYR A 83 4.28 -2.74 1.08
C TYR A 83 5.62 -3.23 0.54
N ILE A 84 6.62 -3.27 1.44
CA ILE A 84 7.99 -3.70 1.15
C ILE A 84 8.31 -4.87 2.08
N PRO A 85 7.94 -6.12 1.72
CA PRO A 85 8.21 -7.29 2.55
C PRO A 85 9.71 -7.59 2.67
N ASN A 86 10.47 -7.34 1.60
CA ASN A 86 11.91 -7.56 1.53
C ASN A 86 12.59 -6.39 0.83
N LYS A 87 13.91 -6.26 1.04
CA LYS A 87 14.71 -5.22 0.38
C LYS A 87 14.63 -5.36 -1.15
N GLY A 88 14.11 -4.32 -1.80
CA GLY A 88 14.01 -4.26 -3.26
C GLY A 88 12.73 -4.85 -3.85
N GLU A 89 11.80 -5.36 -3.02
CA GLU A 89 10.49 -5.82 -3.47
C GLU A 89 9.41 -4.82 -3.07
N HIS A 90 8.76 -4.20 -4.05
CA HIS A 90 7.81 -3.11 -3.83
C HIS A 90 6.43 -3.49 -4.35
N TYR A 91 5.40 -3.37 -3.51
CA TYR A 91 4.03 -3.74 -3.84
C TYR A 91 3.00 -2.73 -3.31
N LEU A 92 1.76 -2.87 -3.78
CA LEU A 92 0.59 -2.22 -3.20
C LEU A 92 -0.35 -3.27 -2.62
N LEU A 93 -0.74 -3.09 -1.36
CA LEU A 93 -1.80 -3.88 -0.73
C LEU A 93 -3.15 -3.48 -1.31
N ALA A 94 -4.04 -4.46 -1.51
CA ALA A 94 -5.39 -4.18 -1.99
C ALA A 94 -6.29 -3.53 -0.91
N GLY A 95 -5.91 -3.62 0.37
CA GLY A 95 -6.68 -3.02 1.46
C GLY A 95 -6.31 -3.55 2.84
N TYR A 96 -6.37 -2.68 3.86
CA TYR A 96 -6.24 -3.09 5.25
C TYR A 96 -7.61 -3.46 5.86
N PRO A 97 -7.63 -4.29 6.92
CA PRO A 97 -6.48 -5.02 7.47
C PRO A 97 -6.25 -6.39 6.79
N TRP A 98 -7.19 -6.85 5.98
CA TRP A 98 -7.28 -8.25 5.59
C TRP A 98 -6.61 -8.59 4.25
N PHE A 99 -6.52 -7.64 3.32
CA PHE A 99 -6.11 -7.97 1.95
C PHE A 99 -4.59 -7.98 1.76
N LYS A 100 -4.14 -8.89 0.89
CA LYS A 100 -2.74 -8.99 0.44
C LYS A 100 -2.55 -8.21 -0.87
N VAL A 101 -1.39 -8.40 -1.49
CA VAL A 101 -1.11 -7.88 -2.84
C VAL A 101 -1.92 -8.69 -3.85
N ARG A 102 -2.97 -8.09 -4.41
CA ARG A 102 -3.76 -8.66 -5.51
C ARG A 102 -3.36 -7.98 -6.82
N ALA A 103 -3.10 -8.76 -7.87
CA ALA A 103 -2.55 -8.26 -9.12
C ALA A 103 -3.43 -7.16 -9.74
N ARG A 104 -4.73 -7.42 -9.89
CA ARG A 104 -5.71 -6.46 -10.43
C ARG A 104 -5.66 -5.12 -9.69
N ASP A 105 -5.83 -5.14 -8.37
CA ASP A 105 -5.90 -3.93 -7.54
C ASP A 105 -4.58 -3.16 -7.57
N GLN A 106 -3.44 -3.86 -7.55
CA GLN A 106 -2.14 -3.22 -7.68
C GLN A 106 -2.03 -2.45 -8.99
N PHE A 107 -2.31 -3.07 -10.15
CA PHE A 107 -2.11 -2.40 -11.44
C PHE A 107 -3.14 -1.31 -11.73
N ILE A 108 -4.38 -1.45 -11.26
CA ILE A 108 -5.39 -0.37 -11.31
C ILE A 108 -4.96 0.83 -10.48
N SER A 109 -4.50 0.59 -9.25
CA SER A 109 -4.17 1.66 -8.31
C SER A 109 -2.79 2.28 -8.57
N LEU A 110 -1.87 1.56 -9.22
CA LEU A 110 -0.47 1.94 -9.34
C LEU A 110 -0.28 3.38 -9.86
N PRO A 111 -0.88 3.83 -10.98
CA PRO A 111 -0.75 5.22 -11.41
C PRO A 111 -1.27 6.24 -10.40
N GLY A 112 -2.42 5.98 -9.77
CA GLY A 112 -3.02 6.89 -8.79
C GLY A 112 -2.22 6.98 -7.48
N CYS A 113 -1.64 5.86 -7.06
CA CYS A 113 -0.86 5.80 -5.82
C CYS A 113 0.59 6.31 -5.97
N THR A 114 1.06 6.49 -7.21
CA THR A 114 2.46 6.86 -7.48
C THR A 114 2.56 8.12 -8.36
N LEU A 115 2.18 8.02 -9.63
CA LEU A 115 2.28 9.10 -10.62
C LEU A 115 1.50 10.35 -10.20
N ALA A 116 0.24 10.18 -9.80
CA ALA A 116 -0.63 11.30 -9.40
C ALA A 116 -0.18 12.03 -8.11
N VAL A 117 0.84 11.52 -7.41
CA VAL A 117 1.43 12.11 -6.20
C VAL A 117 2.93 12.36 -6.33
N ASP A 118 3.42 12.46 -7.59
CA ASP A 118 4.81 12.77 -7.97
C ASP A 118 5.85 11.72 -7.51
N LYS A 119 5.44 10.46 -7.39
CA LYS A 119 6.28 9.33 -6.95
C LYS A 119 6.61 8.37 -8.09
N VAL A 120 7.18 8.90 -9.17
CA VAL A 120 7.53 8.15 -10.38
C VAL A 120 8.45 6.95 -10.07
N GLN A 121 9.43 7.11 -9.18
CA GLN A 121 10.34 6.02 -8.82
C GLN A 121 9.63 4.85 -8.11
N ASP A 122 8.57 5.12 -7.36
CA ASP A 122 7.78 4.06 -6.71
C ASP A 122 6.95 3.29 -7.75
N PHE A 123 6.46 3.95 -8.80
CA PHE A 123 5.86 3.27 -9.96
C PHE A 123 6.85 2.25 -10.54
N GLU A 124 8.06 2.73 -10.86
CA GLU A 124 9.07 1.90 -11.50
C GLU A 124 9.47 0.72 -10.63
N LYS A 125 9.72 0.96 -9.34
CA LYS A 125 10.08 -0.12 -8.40
C LYS A 125 8.98 -1.19 -8.30
N THR A 126 7.72 -0.79 -8.22
CA THR A 126 6.60 -1.75 -8.14
C THR A 126 6.40 -2.49 -9.46
N MET A 127 6.51 -1.82 -10.61
CA MET A 127 6.42 -2.47 -11.92
C MET A 127 7.61 -3.42 -12.14
N ASP A 128 8.83 -2.99 -11.85
CA ASP A 128 10.06 -3.78 -11.97
C ASP A 128 10.01 -5.02 -11.06
N THR A 129 9.43 -4.91 -9.87
CA THR A 129 9.17 -6.05 -8.97
C THR A 129 8.20 -7.05 -9.61
N ALA A 130 7.17 -6.59 -10.32
CA ALA A 130 6.15 -7.46 -10.89
C ALA A 130 6.55 -8.15 -12.21
N ILE A 131 7.38 -7.51 -13.04
CA ILE A 131 7.76 -7.99 -14.37
C ILE A 131 8.25 -9.45 -14.38
N PRO A 132 9.20 -9.87 -13.52
CA PRO A 132 9.66 -11.27 -13.51
C PRO A 132 8.54 -12.27 -13.19
N HIS A 133 7.59 -11.90 -12.34
CA HIS A 133 6.46 -12.75 -11.99
C HIS A 133 5.45 -12.85 -13.14
N LEU A 134 5.17 -11.74 -13.83
CA LEU A 134 4.32 -11.72 -15.02
C LEU A 134 4.94 -12.51 -16.17
N ARG A 135 6.26 -12.38 -16.41
CA ARG A 135 6.98 -13.19 -17.41
C ARG A 135 6.97 -14.68 -17.08
N ASN A 136 7.12 -15.03 -15.81
CA ASN A 136 7.01 -16.42 -15.39
C ASN A 136 5.60 -16.97 -15.66
N PHE A 137 4.55 -16.22 -15.35
CA PHE A 137 3.17 -16.57 -15.69
C PHE A 137 2.98 -16.77 -17.20
N MET A 138 3.40 -15.81 -18.03
CA MET A 138 3.27 -15.91 -19.51
C MET A 138 4.08 -17.06 -20.14
N THR A 139 5.00 -17.67 -19.40
CA THR A 139 5.87 -18.76 -19.85
C THR A 139 5.66 -20.07 -19.07
N ASP A 140 4.55 -20.17 -18.32
CA ASP A 140 4.17 -21.34 -17.50
C ASP A 140 5.26 -21.77 -16.49
N LYS A 141 6.05 -20.81 -16.00
CA LYS A 141 7.07 -21.03 -14.98
C LYS A 141 6.50 -20.75 -13.59
N PRO A 142 6.79 -21.61 -12.59
CA PRO A 142 6.38 -21.34 -11.22
C PRO A 142 7.06 -20.07 -10.71
N SER A 143 6.31 -19.24 -9.98
CA SER A 143 6.83 -18.03 -9.36
C SER A 143 6.41 -17.96 -7.89
N LYS A 144 7.38 -17.75 -7.00
CA LYS A 144 7.09 -17.42 -5.61
C LYS A 144 6.99 -15.91 -5.50
N SER A 145 5.76 -15.40 -5.56
CA SER A 145 5.48 -13.97 -5.44
C SER A 145 4.51 -13.66 -4.29
N PHE A 146 4.63 -12.44 -3.76
CA PHE A 146 3.60 -11.86 -2.90
C PHE A 146 2.34 -11.48 -3.69
N ILE A 147 2.45 -11.26 -5.00
CA ILE A 147 1.31 -10.97 -5.88
C ILE A 147 0.45 -12.22 -6.03
N LYS A 148 -0.85 -12.07 -5.72
CA LYS A 148 -1.88 -13.12 -5.87
C LYS A 148 -2.78 -12.81 -7.07
N GLN A 149 -3.42 -13.85 -7.60
CA GLN A 149 -4.39 -13.75 -8.70
C GLN A 149 -3.75 -13.11 -9.94
N ILE A 150 -2.54 -13.54 -10.31
CA ILE A 150 -1.87 -13.09 -11.54
C ILE A 150 -2.54 -13.71 -12.77
N GLU A 151 -3.13 -14.89 -12.58
CA GLU A 151 -3.83 -15.70 -13.56
C GLU A 151 -5.22 -15.16 -13.97
N ASP A 152 -5.71 -14.11 -13.30
CA ASP A 152 -6.98 -13.50 -13.67
C ASP A 152 -6.88 -12.89 -15.10
N PRO A 153 -7.88 -13.13 -15.98
CA PRO A 153 -7.75 -12.87 -17.42
C PRO A 153 -7.60 -11.39 -17.79
N ASP A 154 -7.99 -10.48 -16.89
CA ASP A 154 -7.90 -9.03 -17.10
C ASP A 154 -6.61 -8.41 -16.56
N VAL A 155 -5.79 -9.15 -15.81
CA VAL A 155 -4.60 -8.61 -15.12
C VAL A 155 -3.63 -7.99 -16.11
N LEU A 156 -3.30 -8.69 -17.20
CA LEU A 156 -2.38 -8.16 -18.21
C LEU A 156 -2.93 -6.90 -18.90
N LEU A 157 -4.25 -6.77 -19.04
CA LEU A 157 -4.86 -5.54 -19.56
C LEU A 157 -4.66 -4.36 -18.60
N TRP A 158 -4.75 -4.60 -17.30
CA TRP A 158 -4.44 -3.58 -16.29
C TRP A 158 -2.96 -3.22 -16.24
N VAL A 159 -2.05 -4.18 -16.48
CA VAL A 159 -0.61 -3.90 -16.65
C VAL A 159 -0.39 -2.97 -17.84
N VAL A 160 -0.99 -3.28 -19.00
CA VAL A 160 -0.92 -2.43 -20.20
C VAL A 160 -1.47 -1.03 -19.90
N TRP A 161 -2.62 -0.94 -19.24
CA TRP A 161 -3.22 0.35 -18.86
C TRP A 161 -2.30 1.17 -17.94
N ALA A 162 -1.67 0.54 -16.94
CA ALA A 162 -0.75 1.21 -16.03
C ALA A 162 0.50 1.72 -16.76
N LEU A 163 1.08 0.89 -17.64
CA LEU A 163 2.21 1.28 -18.51
C LEU A 163 1.85 2.43 -19.46
N GLN A 164 0.62 2.46 -19.98
CA GLN A 164 0.13 3.58 -20.77
C GLN A 164 0.05 4.88 -19.96
N GLN A 165 -0.37 4.83 -18.69
CA GLN A 165 -0.35 6.02 -17.84
C GLN A 165 1.08 6.50 -17.59
N TYR A 166 1.99 5.59 -17.25
CA TYR A 166 3.41 5.91 -17.09
C TYR A 166 4.01 6.54 -18.35
N ARG A 167 3.73 5.99 -19.55
CA ARG A 167 4.20 6.53 -20.82
C ARG A 167 3.71 7.96 -21.10
N LYS A 168 2.52 8.35 -20.62
CA LYS A 168 2.02 9.73 -20.81
C LYS A 168 2.92 10.74 -20.09
N GLU A 169 3.47 10.37 -18.94
CA GLU A 169 4.33 11.23 -18.12
C GLU A 169 5.82 11.05 -18.44
N GLN A 170 6.28 9.81 -18.64
CA GLN A 170 7.69 9.43 -18.77
C GLN A 170 7.99 8.75 -20.11
N LYS A 171 7.82 9.49 -21.21
CA LYS A 171 7.91 8.95 -22.58
C LYS A 171 9.24 8.26 -22.90
N ASN A 172 10.37 8.92 -22.64
CA ASN A 172 11.69 8.41 -23.02
C ASN A 172 12.07 7.19 -22.18
N THR A 173 11.93 7.29 -20.86
CA THR A 173 12.20 6.19 -19.93
C THR A 173 11.29 4.99 -20.20
N PHE A 174 10.03 5.22 -20.57
CA PHE A 174 9.13 4.15 -20.99
C PHE A 174 9.67 3.36 -22.20
N VAL A 175 10.15 4.06 -23.23
CA VAL A 175 10.72 3.40 -24.42
C VAL A 175 11.98 2.62 -24.06
N GLU A 176 12.80 3.12 -23.13
CA GLU A 176 14.04 2.44 -22.73
C GLU A 176 13.80 1.23 -21.81
N LYS A 177 12.82 1.30 -20.89
CA LYS A 177 12.60 0.27 -19.87
C LYS A 177 11.48 -0.72 -20.18
N TYR A 178 10.38 -0.25 -20.78
CA TYR A 178 9.09 -0.96 -20.71
C TYR A 178 8.45 -1.26 -22.07
N SER A 179 8.93 -0.69 -23.19
CA SER A 179 8.33 -0.96 -24.50
C SER A 179 8.39 -2.44 -24.88
N ASP A 180 9.54 -3.08 -24.68
CA ASP A 180 9.74 -4.49 -25.05
C ASP A 180 8.81 -5.40 -24.25
N PHE A 181 8.72 -5.15 -22.93
CA PHE A 181 7.80 -5.88 -22.06
C PHE A 181 6.33 -5.64 -22.43
N LEU A 182 5.95 -4.43 -22.83
CA LEU A 182 4.59 -4.17 -23.34
C LEU A 182 4.29 -5.02 -24.58
N PHE A 183 5.22 -5.11 -25.53
CA PHE A 183 5.04 -5.93 -26.73
C PHE A 183 5.00 -7.43 -26.40
N GLU A 184 5.80 -7.92 -25.45
CA GLU A 184 5.70 -9.29 -24.94
C GLU A 184 4.28 -9.64 -24.45
N ILE A 185 3.64 -8.72 -23.70
CA ILE A 185 2.26 -8.89 -23.22
C ILE A 185 1.27 -8.92 -24.39
N ILE A 186 1.40 -7.99 -25.34
CA ILE A 186 0.52 -7.90 -26.51
C ILE A 186 0.57 -9.19 -27.33
N ASP A 187 1.78 -9.69 -27.61
CA ASP A 187 1.98 -10.92 -28.38
C ASP A 187 1.37 -12.14 -27.65
N TYR A 188 1.52 -12.21 -26.32
CA TYR A 188 0.91 -13.26 -25.51
C TYR A 188 -0.63 -13.25 -25.57
N ILE A 189 -1.26 -12.06 -25.48
CA ILE A 189 -2.71 -11.90 -25.56
C ILE A 189 -3.22 -12.27 -26.95
N ILE A 190 -2.57 -11.77 -28.02
CA ILE A 190 -2.95 -12.07 -29.41
C ILE A 190 -2.86 -13.57 -29.71
N ALA A 191 -1.89 -14.27 -29.12
CA ALA A 191 -1.74 -15.71 -29.25
C ALA A 191 -2.85 -16.53 -28.54
N GLY A 192 -3.78 -15.88 -27.81
CA GLY A 192 -4.89 -16.55 -27.12
C GLY A 192 -4.44 -17.41 -25.94
N LYS A 193 -3.32 -17.06 -25.30
CA LYS A 193 -2.72 -17.84 -24.20
C LYS A 193 -3.13 -17.40 -22.79
N HIS A 194 -3.98 -16.37 -22.69
CA HIS A 194 -4.42 -15.72 -21.46
C HIS A 194 -5.69 -16.35 -20.88
#